data_AF-A0A7V3SZI2-F1
#
_entry.id   AF-A0A7V3SZI2-F1
#
_cell.length_a   1.000
_cell.length_b   1.000
_cell.length_c   1.000
_cell.angle_alpha   90.00
_cell.angle_beta   90.00
_cell.angle_gamma   90.00
#
_symmetry.space_group_name_H-M   'P 1'
#
loop_
_entity.id
_entity.type
_entity.pdbx_description
1 polymer ?
#
loop_
_entity_poly.entity_id
_entity_poly.type
_entity_poly.pdbx_seq_one_letter_code
_entity_poly.pdbx_strand_id
1 'polypeptide(L)'
;MITQENVSGVFSDCDVVVEAFDRVMYKTMIVESYFSSGKLVVSASGLGGWGNSDDITVSQINKNVYLIGDFVTEVNEKIPPISPRVNIAAAKQADVILSYVLDR
;
A
#
# COMPACT_ATOMS: atom_id res chain seq x y z
N MET A 1 2.84 -9.13 16.59
CA MET A 1 3.34 -7.93 15.87
C MET A 1 4.28 -8.40 14.78
N ILE A 2 4.25 -7.77 13.61
CA ILE A 2 5.22 -8.00 12.53
C ILE A 2 6.52 -7.28 12.89
N THR A 3 7.65 -7.95 12.65
CA THR A 3 9.00 -7.42 12.85
C THR A 3 9.85 -7.77 11.63
N GLN A 4 11.02 -7.14 11.51
CA GLN A 4 11.92 -7.38 10.39
C GLN A 4 12.41 -8.84 10.33
N GLU A 5 12.47 -9.52 11.48
CA GLU A 5 12.92 -10.92 11.58
C GLU A 5 11.82 -11.92 11.16
N ASN A 6 10.54 -11.57 11.36
CA ASN A 6 9.44 -12.51 11.11
C ASN A 6 8.66 -12.21 9.81
N VAL A 7 8.74 -10.99 9.28
CA VAL A 7 7.92 -10.52 8.16
C VAL A 7 8.03 -11.44 6.94
N SER A 8 9.23 -11.88 6.58
CA SER A 8 9.48 -12.79 5.47
C SER A 8 8.89 -14.18 5.67
N GLY A 9 8.87 -14.67 6.92
CA GLY A 9 8.28 -15.96 7.26
C GLY A 9 6.75 -15.89 7.27
N VAL A 10 6.19 -14.81 7.82
CA VAL A 10 4.74 -14.64 7.97
C VAL A 10 4.01 -14.58 6.63
N PHE A 11 4.58 -13.94 5.60
CA PHE A 11 3.96 -13.86 4.26
C PHE A 11 4.71 -14.70 3.21
N SER A 12 5.38 -15.76 3.65
CA SER A 12 6.21 -16.62 2.78
C SER A 12 5.38 -17.36 1.72
N ASP A 13 4.14 -17.73 2.03
CA ASP A 13 3.20 -18.44 1.17
C ASP A 13 2.29 -17.53 0.32
N CYS A 14 2.35 -16.21 0.53
CA CYS A 14 1.52 -15.25 -0.18
C CYS A 14 2.11 -14.87 -1.56
N ASP A 15 1.32 -14.92 -2.63
CA ASP A 15 1.75 -14.42 -3.96
C ASP A 15 1.76 -12.88 -4.03
N VAL A 16 0.91 -12.25 -3.22
CA VAL A 16 0.69 -10.81 -3.16
C VAL A 16 0.72 -10.36 -1.70
N VAL A 17 1.43 -9.27 -1.42
CA VAL A 17 1.46 -8.62 -0.11
C VAL A 17 0.82 -7.24 -0.22
N VAL A 18 -0.29 -7.05 0.50
CA VAL A 18 -0.98 -5.75 0.56
C VAL A 18 -0.69 -5.10 1.91
N GLU A 19 -0.11 -3.92 1.87
CA GLU A 19 0.23 -3.13 3.03
C GLU A 19 -0.87 -2.08 3.30
N ALA A 20 -1.41 -2.09 4.52
CA ALA A 20 -2.48 -1.19 4.98
C ALA A 20 -2.32 -0.82 6.47
N PHE A 21 -1.09 -0.71 6.97
CA PHE A 21 -0.77 -0.27 8.32
C PHE A 21 -0.87 1.26 8.43
N ASP A 22 -1.35 1.76 9.58
CA ASP A 22 -1.41 3.21 9.80
C ASP A 22 -0.04 3.84 10.11
N ARG A 23 0.92 3.05 10.60
CA ARG A 23 2.24 3.57 11.03
C ARG A 23 3.29 3.44 9.94
N VAL A 24 3.93 4.56 9.62
CA VAL A 24 4.99 4.68 8.60
C VAL A 24 6.08 3.61 8.75
N MET A 25 6.52 3.32 9.99
CA MET A 25 7.54 2.29 10.27
C MET A 25 7.20 0.93 9.64
N TYR A 26 5.95 0.47 9.74
CA TYR A 26 5.55 -0.82 9.19
C TYR A 26 5.47 -0.80 7.66
N LYS A 27 5.10 0.35 7.08
CA LYS A 27 5.08 0.53 5.62
C LYS A 27 6.47 0.33 5.03
N THR A 28 7.43 1.06 5.58
CA THR A 28 8.83 0.99 5.16
C THR A 28 9.37 -0.43 5.30
N MET A 29 9.15 -1.06 6.47
CA MET A 29 9.62 -2.43 6.73
C MET A 29 9.08 -3.44 5.70
N ILE A 30 7.78 -3.40 5.40
CA ILE A 30 7.16 -4.35 4.45
C ILE A 30 7.67 -4.10 3.03
N VAL A 31 7.68 -2.85 2.57
CA VAL A 31 8.14 -2.50 1.23
C VAL A 31 9.60 -2.91 1.05
N GLU A 32 10.48 -2.60 2.01
CA GLU A 32 11.90 -2.96 1.96
C GLU A 32 12.12 -4.48 1.98
N SER A 33 11.40 -5.20 2.85
CA SER A 33 11.55 -6.66 2.98
C SER A 33 11.15 -7.41 1.71
N TYR A 34 10.20 -6.87 0.95
CA TYR A 34 9.68 -7.51 -0.26
C TYR A 34 10.10 -6.85 -1.57
N PHE A 35 10.83 -5.74 -1.54
CA PHE A 35 11.21 -4.95 -2.72
C PHE A 35 11.90 -5.79 -3.81
N SER A 36 12.76 -6.72 -3.38
CA SER A 36 13.54 -7.61 -4.26
C SER A 36 13.08 -9.07 -4.20
N SER A 37 11.96 -9.36 -3.54
CA SER A 37 11.47 -10.74 -3.34
C SER A 37 10.85 -11.36 -4.59
N GLY A 38 10.49 -10.55 -5.58
CA GLY A 38 9.71 -10.96 -6.75
C GLY A 38 8.20 -11.10 -6.50
N LYS A 39 7.73 -11.01 -5.25
CA LYS A 39 6.30 -10.95 -4.93
C LYS A 39 5.70 -9.61 -5.34
N LEU A 40 4.40 -9.59 -5.62
CA LEU A 40 3.68 -8.33 -5.81
C LEU A 40 3.50 -7.66 -4.45
N VAL A 41 3.89 -6.39 -4.35
CA VAL A 41 3.68 -5.55 -3.17
C VAL A 41 2.82 -4.35 -3.54
N VAL A 42 1.74 -4.13 -2.82
CA VAL A 42 0.84 -3.00 -3.02
C VAL A 42 0.63 -2.28 -1.70
N SER A 43 1.00 -1.01 -1.61
CA SER A 43 0.94 -0.20 -0.38
C SER A 43 0.17 1.09 -0.62
N ALA A 44 -0.27 1.75 0.45
CA ALA A 44 -0.93 3.05 0.36
C ALA A 44 -0.26 4.13 1.22
N SER A 45 -0.17 5.35 0.70
CA SER A 45 0.46 6.49 1.40
C SER A 45 -0.20 7.82 1.04
N GLY A 46 -0.47 8.67 2.04
CA GLY A 46 -1.13 9.95 1.78
C GLY A 46 -2.64 9.79 1.60
N LEU A 47 -3.34 9.42 2.68
CA LEU A 47 -4.79 9.17 2.68
C LEU A 47 -5.55 10.07 3.66
N GLY A 48 -4.87 11.05 4.26
CA GLY A 48 -5.50 11.96 5.20
C GLY A 48 -6.57 12.82 4.52
N GLY A 49 -7.61 13.15 5.28
CA GLY A 49 -8.53 14.23 4.96
C GLY A 49 -9.73 13.81 4.12
N TRP A 50 -10.27 14.78 3.39
CA TRP A 50 -11.48 14.68 2.59
C TRP A 50 -11.42 15.68 1.43
N GLY A 51 -12.28 15.49 0.43
CA GLY A 51 -12.18 16.26 -0.81
C GLY A 51 -10.94 15.90 -1.63
N ASN A 52 -10.91 16.37 -2.88
CA ASN A 52 -9.86 16.11 -3.87
C ASN A 52 -9.37 14.65 -3.94
N SER A 53 -10.30 13.69 -3.91
CA SER A 53 -9.94 12.27 -3.94
C SER A 53 -9.34 11.81 -5.26
N ASP A 54 -9.46 12.61 -6.32
CA ASP A 54 -8.87 12.33 -7.63
C ASP A 54 -7.34 12.42 -7.60
N ASP A 55 -6.75 13.10 -6.60
CA ASP A 55 -5.30 13.09 -6.35
C ASP A 55 -4.79 11.71 -5.91
N ILE A 56 -5.67 10.79 -5.51
CA ILE A 56 -5.28 9.41 -5.19
C ILE A 56 -4.95 8.69 -6.48
N THR A 57 -3.66 8.51 -6.74
CA THR A 57 -3.13 7.92 -7.96
C THR A 57 -2.44 6.60 -7.68
N VAL A 58 -2.15 5.84 -8.74
CA VAL A 58 -1.34 4.62 -8.69
C VAL A 58 0.05 4.98 -9.20
N SER A 59 1.08 4.64 -8.43
CA SER A 59 2.48 4.84 -8.80
C SER A 59 3.22 3.52 -8.75
N GLN A 60 3.78 3.08 -9.88
CA GLN A 60 4.65 1.91 -9.93
C GLN A 60 6.09 2.34 -9.64
N ILE A 61 6.65 1.92 -8.51
CA ILE A 61 8.01 2.29 -8.10
C ILE A 61 9.04 1.20 -8.42
N ASN A 62 8.59 -0.01 -8.71
CA ASN A 62 9.39 -1.13 -9.20
C ASN A 62 8.48 -2.10 -9.97
N LYS A 63 9.06 -3.05 -10.71
CA LYS A 63 8.34 -4.03 -11.54
C LYS A 63 7.15 -4.68 -10.81
N ASN A 64 7.33 -5.01 -9.54
CA ASN A 64 6.32 -5.69 -8.72
C ASN A 64 5.91 -4.87 -7.47
N VAL A 65 6.16 -3.55 -7.44
CA VAL A 65 5.87 -2.72 -6.27
C VAL A 65 5.08 -1.48 -6.68
N TYR A 66 3.89 -1.34 -6.11
CA TYR A 66 2.94 -0.25 -6.39
C TYR A 66 2.57 0.49 -5.12
N LEU A 67 2.47 1.82 -5.23
CA LEU A 67 2.00 2.71 -4.19
C LEU A 67 0.71 3.41 -4.65
N ILE A 68 -0.29 3.46 -3.78
CA ILE A 68 -1.57 4.13 -4.01
C ILE A 68 -1.69 5.32 -3.06
N GLY A 69 -2.07 6.49 -3.58
CA GLY A 69 -2.31 7.64 -2.71
C GLY A 69 -2.05 8.99 -3.35
N ASP A 70 -2.15 10.05 -2.54
CA ASP A 70 -1.78 11.40 -2.96
C ASP A 70 -0.29 11.72 -2.67
N PHE A 71 0.39 10.86 -1.90
CA PHE A 71 1.80 10.97 -1.51
C PHE A 71 2.18 12.25 -0.74
N VAL A 72 1.20 13.02 -0.25
CA VAL A 72 1.42 14.32 0.40
C VAL A 72 0.67 14.41 1.73
N THR A 73 -0.57 13.92 1.81
CA THR A 73 -1.46 14.20 2.94
C THR A 73 -1.31 13.16 4.06
N GLU A 74 -0.42 13.45 5.01
CA GLU A 74 -0.23 12.62 6.20
C GLU A 74 -1.46 12.60 7.11
N VAL A 75 -1.81 11.41 7.59
CA VAL A 75 -2.89 11.20 8.55
C VAL A 75 -2.48 11.73 9.92
N ASN A 76 -3.30 12.60 10.50
CA ASN A 76 -3.12 13.12 11.87
C ASN A 76 -4.48 13.49 12.50
N GLU A 77 -4.47 13.99 13.74
CA GLU A 77 -5.70 14.34 14.47
C GLU A 77 -6.58 15.37 13.76
N LYS A 78 -5.99 16.28 12.98
CA LYS A 78 -6.73 17.32 12.23
C LYS A 78 -7.12 16.85 10.83
N ILE A 79 -6.40 15.87 10.28
CA ILE A 79 -6.55 15.35 8.93
C ILE A 79 -6.67 13.82 9.05
N PRO A 80 -7.83 13.30 9.49
CA PRO A 80 -7.98 11.88 9.81
C PRO A 80 -8.07 11.04 8.54
N PRO A 81 -7.92 9.71 8.60
CA PRO A 81 -8.23 8.85 7.47
C PRO A 81 -9.75 8.73 7.36
N ILE A 82 -10.36 9.43 6.39
CA ILE A 82 -11.83 9.40 6.21
C ILE A 82 -12.21 8.35 5.16
N SER A 83 -13.31 7.64 5.42
CA SER A 83 -13.76 6.47 4.64
C SER A 83 -13.74 6.65 3.11
N PRO A 84 -14.17 7.77 2.49
CA PRO A 84 -14.17 7.88 1.03
C PRO A 84 -12.78 7.78 0.40
N ARG A 85 -11.78 8.48 0.95
CA ARG A 85 -10.39 8.43 0.45
C ARG A 85 -9.79 7.05 0.68
N VAL A 86 -10.02 6.46 1.86
CA VAL A 86 -9.56 5.10 2.19
C VAL A 86 -10.17 4.06 1.25
N ASN A 87 -11.46 4.14 0.96
CA ASN A 87 -12.13 3.21 0.05
C ASN A 87 -11.62 3.32 -1.39
N ILE A 88 -11.34 4.54 -1.87
CA ILE A 88 -10.75 4.74 -3.20
C ILE A 88 -9.36 4.12 -3.27
N ALA A 89 -8.55 4.31 -2.22
CA ALA A 89 -7.23 3.69 -2.17
C ALA A 89 -7.33 2.15 -2.16
N ALA A 90 -8.17 1.58 -1.30
CA ALA A 90 -8.40 0.14 -1.24
C ALA A 90 -8.91 -0.43 -2.58
N ALA A 91 -9.83 0.27 -3.25
CA ALA A 91 -10.31 -0.12 -4.57
C ALA A 91 -9.19 -0.11 -5.63
N LYS A 92 -8.34 0.92 -5.63
CA LYS A 92 -7.16 0.98 -6.52
C LYS A 92 -6.13 -0.10 -6.20
N GLN A 93 -5.91 -0.41 -4.92
CA GLN A 93 -5.04 -1.53 -4.53
C GLN A 93 -5.58 -2.86 -5.09
N ALA A 94 -6.87 -3.12 -4.93
CA ALA A 94 -7.52 -4.32 -5.47
C ALA A 94 -7.46 -4.39 -7.00
N ASP A 95 -7.69 -3.27 -7.68
CA ASP A 95 -7.63 -3.19 -9.15
C ASP A 95 -6.23 -3.48 -9.69
N VAL A 96 -5.18 -2.90 -9.08
CA VAL A 96 -3.79 -3.21 -9.41
C VAL A 96 -3.49 -4.70 -9.25
N ILE A 97 -3.96 -5.32 -8.17
CA ILE A 97 -3.76 -6.76 -7.93
C ILE A 97 -4.48 -7.58 -8.99
N LEU A 98 -5.73 -7.22 -9.31
CA LEU A 98 -6.52 -7.94 -10.30
C LEU A 98 -5.88 -7.86 -11.69
N SER A 99 -5.51 -6.65 -12.15
CA SER A 99 -4.79 -6.48 -13.42
C SER A 99 -3.48 -7.24 -13.43
N TYR A 100 -2.69 -7.16 -12.37
CA TYR A 100 -1.42 -7.89 -12.29
C TYR A 100 -1.57 -9.41 -12.39
N VAL A 101 -2.65 -9.96 -11.83
CA VAL A 101 -2.91 -11.41 -11.87
C VAL A 101 -3.49 -11.85 -13.21
N LEU A 102 -4.34 -11.05 -13.84
CA LEU A 102 -5.00 -11.39 -15.10
C LEU A 102 -4.13 -11.12 -16.35
N ASP A 103 -3.28 -10.09 -16.31
CA ASP A 103 -2.40 -9.69 -17.41
C ASP A 103 -1.02 -10.39 -17.37
N ARG A 104 -0.88 -11.39 -16.51
CA ARG A 104 0.31 -12.24 -16.38
C ARG A 104 0.22 -13.51 -17.22
#